data_AF-A0A1X9YX76-F1
#
_entry.id   AF-A0A1X9YX76-F1
#
_cell.length_a   1.000
_cell.length_b   1.000
_cell.length_c   1.000
_cell.angle_alpha   90.00
_cell.angle_beta   90.00
_cell.angle_gamma   90.00
#
_symmetry.space_group_name_H-M   'P 1'
#
loop_
_entity.id
_entity.type
_entity.pdbx_description
1 polymer ?
#
loop_
_entity_poly.entity_id
_entity_poly.type
_entity_poly.pdbx_seq_one_letter_code
_entity_poly.pdbx_strand_id
1 'polypeptide(L)'
;MSMLHPYHSSVCARYFYLPASKERNAEVIEVLNSDSDVVEVPMREEDVELRAFYERPLSEDELIRYRGTQTWKLFYSWEELQQDHIKLNLPEHVLQQLLQFKSLYELQEEMAA
;
A
#
# COMPACT_ATOMS: atom_id res chain seq x y z
N MET A 1 -3.53 -35.90 -7.22
CA MET A 1 -2.29 -35.27 -7.73
C MET A 1 -2.45 -33.78 -7.54
N SER A 2 -1.96 -33.26 -6.42
CA SER A 2 -2.06 -31.84 -6.09
C SER A 2 -0.97 -31.10 -6.84
N MET A 3 -1.36 -30.20 -7.74
CA MET A 3 -0.43 -29.29 -8.39
C MET A 3 0.13 -28.35 -7.32
N LEU A 4 1.38 -28.61 -6.90
CA LEU A 4 2.19 -27.64 -6.19
C LEU A 4 2.43 -26.50 -7.19
N HIS A 5 1.58 -25.49 -7.17
CA HIS A 5 1.94 -24.19 -7.72
C HIS A 5 3.20 -23.74 -6.96
N PRO A 6 4.30 -23.38 -7.64
CA PRO A 6 5.45 -22.82 -6.96
C PRO A 6 5.00 -21.53 -6.30
N TYR A 7 4.79 -21.60 -4.98
CA TYR A 7 4.39 -20.49 -4.13
C TYR A 7 5.58 -19.55 -3.97
N HIS A 8 5.97 -18.88 -5.05
CA HIS A 8 6.68 -17.63 -4.99
C HIS A 8 5.67 -16.51 -4.72
N SER A 9 4.82 -16.67 -3.70
CA SER A 9 4.14 -15.53 -3.10
C SER A 9 5.15 -14.92 -2.14
N SER A 10 6.12 -14.20 -2.72
CA SER A 10 7.09 -13.44 -1.95
C SER A 10 6.30 -12.37 -1.22
N VAL A 11 6.01 -12.65 0.04
CA VAL A 11 5.37 -11.76 0.99
C VAL A 11 5.97 -10.35 0.85
N CYS A 12 5.17 -9.40 0.37
CA CYS A 12 5.61 -8.04 0.09
C CYS A 12 4.60 -7.01 0.62
N ALA A 13 5.02 -5.74 0.63
CA ALA A 13 4.11 -4.62 0.81
C ALA A 13 3.63 -4.16 -0.56
N ARG A 14 2.31 -4.00 -0.72
CA ARG A 14 1.69 -3.51 -1.94
C ARG A 14 0.89 -2.26 -1.68
N TYR A 15 0.95 -1.31 -2.62
CA TYR A 15 0.28 -0.03 -2.53
C TYR A 15 -0.84 0.05 -3.56
N PHE A 16 -2.02 0.47 -3.10
CA PHE A 16 -3.24 0.60 -3.89
C PHE A 16 -3.75 2.03 -3.75
N TYR A 17 -4.29 2.59 -4.82
CA TYR A 17 -4.88 3.92 -4.80
C TYR A 17 -6.40 3.80 -4.81
N LEU A 18 -7.04 4.31 -3.76
CA LEU A 18 -8.49 4.46 -3.69
C LEU A 18 -8.84 5.91 -4.08
N PRO A 19 -9.49 6.14 -5.23
CA PRO A 19 -9.87 7.48 -5.65
C PRO A 19 -10.93 8.07 -4.71
N ALA A 20 -10.95 9.41 -4.63
CA ALA A 20 -11.96 10.12 -3.86
C ALA A 20 -13.38 9.79 -4.34
N SER A 21 -14.30 9.66 -3.39
CA SER A 21 -15.73 9.48 -3.63
C SER A 21 -16.52 10.64 -3.02
N LYS A 22 -17.85 10.66 -3.20
CA LYS A 22 -18.70 11.71 -2.60
C LYS A 22 -18.64 11.75 -1.06
N GLU A 23 -18.25 10.63 -0.45
CA GLU A 23 -18.23 10.46 1.01
C GLU A 23 -16.81 10.39 1.60
N ARG A 24 -15.76 10.24 0.78
CA ARG A 24 -14.37 10.05 1.23
C ARG A 24 -13.36 10.73 0.32
N ASN A 25 -12.27 11.19 0.92
CA ASN A 25 -11.10 11.67 0.19
C ASN A 25 -10.34 10.49 -0.45
N ALA A 26 -9.43 10.80 -1.36
CA ALA A 26 -8.55 9.79 -1.93
C ALA A 26 -7.55 9.28 -0.88
N GLU A 27 -7.22 8.00 -0.95
CA GLU A 27 -6.37 7.32 0.03
C GLU A 27 -5.40 6.38 -0.70
N VAL A 28 -4.19 6.22 -0.15
CA VAL A 28 -3.30 5.11 -0.50
C VAL A 28 -3.41 4.03 0.57
N ILE A 29 -3.64 2.80 0.13
CA ILE A 29 -3.73 1.61 0.99
C ILE A 29 -2.40 0.86 0.84
N GLU A 30 -1.68 0.67 1.93
CA GLU A 30 -0.53 -0.23 1.99
C GLU A 30 -0.97 -1.54 2.66
N VAL A 31 -0.90 -2.63 1.90
CA VAL A 31 -1.17 -3.98 2.41
C VAL A 31 0.18 -4.67 2.63
N LEU A 32 0.53 -4.84 3.89
CA LEU A 32 1.69 -5.60 4.33
C LEU A 32 1.36 -7.08 4.37
N ASN A 33 2.34 -7.89 3.97
CA ASN A 33 2.21 -9.33 3.88
C ASN A 33 1.03 -9.75 2.99
N SER A 34 0.91 -9.06 1.85
CA SER A 34 -0.12 -9.32 0.86
C SER A 34 0.26 -10.54 0.00
N ASP A 35 -0.70 -11.42 -0.27
CA ASP A 35 -0.55 -12.58 -1.16
C ASP A 35 -1.09 -12.34 -2.58
N SER A 36 -1.75 -11.20 -2.83
CA SER A 36 -2.42 -10.85 -4.09
C SER A 36 -2.05 -9.44 -4.58
N ASP A 37 -1.95 -9.22 -5.88
CA ASP A 37 -1.82 -7.88 -6.49
C ASP A 37 -3.14 -7.12 -6.58
N VAL A 38 -4.23 -7.76 -6.15
CA VAL A 38 -5.59 -7.23 -6.11
C VAL A 38 -6.08 -7.18 -4.66
N VAL A 39 -6.73 -6.09 -4.30
CA VAL A 39 -7.41 -5.93 -3.01
C VAL A 39 -8.86 -5.49 -3.21
N GLU A 40 -9.77 -6.09 -2.46
CA GLU A 40 -11.18 -5.72 -2.43
C GLU A 40 -11.43 -4.80 -1.24
N VAL A 41 -11.85 -3.57 -1.52
CA VAL A 41 -12.11 -2.55 -0.49
C VAL A 41 -13.62 -2.43 -0.29
N PRO A 42 -14.15 -2.78 0.89
CA PRO A 42 -15.57 -2.67 1.14
C PRO A 42 -15.97 -1.20 1.28
N MET A 43 -16.75 -0.70 0.32
CA MET A 43 -17.35 0.63 0.35
C MET A 43 -18.86 0.54 0.61
N ARG A 44 -19.48 1.66 1.00
CA ARG A 44 -20.91 1.69 1.33
C ARG A 44 -21.82 1.34 0.15
N GLU A 45 -21.42 1.72 -1.06
CA GLU A 45 -22.23 1.55 -2.27
C GLU A 45 -21.94 0.21 -2.97
N GLU A 46 -20.65 -0.13 -3.14
CA GLU A 46 -20.20 -1.37 -3.79
C GLU A 46 -18.76 -1.70 -3.36
N ASP A 47 -18.41 -2.98 -3.28
CA ASP A 47 -17.02 -3.40 -3.05
C ASP A 47 -16.15 -3.01 -4.26
N VAL A 48 -15.04 -2.34 -4.01
CA VAL A 48 -14.16 -1.84 -5.07
C VAL A 48 -12.92 -2.72 -5.18
N GLU A 49 -12.71 -3.30 -6.36
CA GLU A 49 -11.48 -4.02 -6.69
C GLU A 49 -10.39 -3.01 -7.10
N LEU A 50 -9.28 -2.99 -6.36
CA LEU A 50 -8.11 -2.16 -6.66
C LEU A 50 -6.92 -3.03 -7.03
N ARG A 51 -6.10 -2.53 -7.94
CA ARG A 51 -4.82 -3.14 -8.34
C ARG A 51 -3.65 -2.39 -7.74
N ALA A 52 -2.62 -3.14 -7.33
CA ALA A 52 -1.40 -2.56 -6.81
C ALA A 52 -0.72 -1.73 -7.90
N PHE A 53 -0.39 -0.49 -7.60
CA PHE A 53 0.38 0.38 -8.49
C PHE A 53 1.88 0.35 -8.19
N TYR A 54 2.24 -0.07 -6.97
CA TYR A 54 3.62 -0.20 -6.53
C TYR A 54 3.75 -1.36 -5.53
N GLU A 55 4.92 -1.99 -5.52
CA GLU A 55 5.26 -3.07 -4.60
C GLU A 55 6.70 -2.93 -4.11
N ARG A 56 6.95 -3.36 -2.87
CA ARG A 56 8.29 -3.42 -2.29
C ARG A 56 8.44 -4.64 -1.39
N PRO A 57 9.69 -5.12 -1.18
CA PRO A 57 9.94 -6.09 -0.11
C PRO A 57 9.59 -5.49 1.26
N LEU A 58 9.10 -6.35 2.16
CA LEU A 58 8.96 -5.98 3.57
C LEU A 58 10.33 -5.72 4.19
N SER A 59 10.41 -4.73 5.08
CA SER A 59 11.60 -4.55 5.92
C SER A 59 11.71 -5.68 6.95
N GLU A 60 12.91 -5.84 7.54
CA GLU A 60 13.13 -6.84 8.58
C GLU A 60 12.19 -6.65 9.78
N ASP A 61 11.93 -5.40 10.18
CA ASP A 61 11.00 -5.08 11.28
C ASP A 61 9.57 -5.51 10.93
N GLU A 62 9.11 -5.23 9.72
CA GLU A 62 7.78 -5.62 9.25
C GLU A 62 7.63 -7.13 9.13
N LEU A 63 8.66 -7.82 8.64
CA LEU A 63 8.69 -9.28 8.56
C LEU A 63 8.57 -9.92 9.94
N ILE A 64 9.21 -9.34 10.95
CA ILE A 64 9.15 -9.83 12.33
C ILE A 64 7.76 -9.52 12.93
N ARG A 65 7.27 -8.29 12.73
CA ARG A 65 6.07 -7.77 13.39
C ARG A 65 4.77 -8.31 12.81
N TYR A 66 4.71 -8.51 11.49
CA TYR A 66 3.49 -8.90 10.77
C TYR A 66 3.57 -10.32 10.21
N ARG A 67 4.46 -11.13 10.77
CA ARG A 67 4.70 -12.50 10.32
C ARG A 67 3.40 -13.32 10.29
N GLY A 68 2.97 -13.67 9.09
CA GLY A 68 1.81 -14.55 8.88
C GLY A 68 0.44 -13.85 9.00
N THR A 69 0.39 -12.54 9.21
CA THR A 69 -0.86 -11.76 9.23
C THR A 69 -0.81 -10.64 8.19
N GLN A 70 -1.81 -10.59 7.31
CA GLN A 70 -1.99 -9.47 6.40
C GLN A 70 -2.40 -8.23 7.20
N THR A 71 -1.71 -7.11 7.02
CA THR A 71 -1.98 -5.86 7.75
C THR A 71 -2.18 -4.71 6.78
N TRP A 72 -3.16 -3.85 7.07
CA TRP A 72 -3.55 -2.75 6.21
C TRP A 72 -3.20 -1.44 6.90
N LYS A 73 -2.61 -0.52 6.14
CA LYS A 73 -2.40 0.87 6.53
C LYS A 73 -3.04 1.77 5.48
N LEU A 74 -3.59 2.88 5.95
CA LEU A 74 -4.23 3.89 5.12
C LEU A 74 -3.43 5.19 5.25
N PHE A 75 -3.20 5.85 4.14
CA PHE A 75 -2.50 7.13 4.05
C PHE A 75 -3.37 8.12 3.28
N TYR A 76 -3.61 9.29 3.86
CA TYR A 76 -4.45 10.33 3.27
C TYR A 76 -3.62 11.40 2.56
N SER A 77 -2.32 11.47 2.87
CA SER A 77 -1.36 12.35 2.22
C SER A 77 -0.07 11.61 1.83
N TRP A 78 0.62 12.16 0.83
CA TRP A 78 1.96 11.71 0.45
C TRP A 78 2.99 11.96 1.55
N GLU A 79 2.76 12.97 2.40
CA GLU A 79 3.63 13.28 3.53
C GLU A 79 3.56 12.20 4.61
N GLU A 80 2.36 11.74 4.99
CA GLU A 80 2.18 10.64 5.94
C GLU A 80 2.91 9.38 5.46
N LEU A 81 2.74 9.05 4.18
CA LEU A 81 3.37 7.90 3.56
C LEU A 81 4.91 8.03 3.54
N GLN A 82 5.43 9.22 3.25
CA GLN A 82 6.87 9.51 3.29
C GLN A 82 7.42 9.40 4.72
N GLN A 83 6.71 9.93 5.72
CA GLN A 83 7.11 9.84 7.12
C GLN A 83 7.14 8.39 7.62
N ASP A 84 6.18 7.55 7.21
CA ASP A 84 6.20 6.11 7.53
C ASP A 84 7.43 5.42 6.92
N HIS A 85 7.78 5.73 5.67
CA HIS A 85 8.99 5.18 5.03
C HIS A 85 10.28 5.58 5.76
N ILE A 86 10.38 6.84 6.18
CA ILE A 86 11.52 7.34 6.96
C ILE A 86 11.58 6.63 8.31
N LYS A 87 10.45 6.45 8.98
CA LYS A 87 10.35 5.78 10.28
C LYS A 87 10.73 4.30 10.21
N LEU A 88 10.36 3.64 9.11
CA LEU A 88 10.74 2.25 8.82
C LEU A 88 12.17 2.12 8.30
N ASN A 89 12.89 3.23 8.14
CA ASN A 89 14.25 3.27 7.61
C ASN A 89 14.38 2.52 6.28
N LEU A 90 13.38 2.67 5.42
CA LEU A 90 13.38 2.04 4.10
C LEU A 90 14.44 2.69 3.20
N PRO A 91 15.03 1.94 2.26
CA PRO A 91 16.01 2.50 1.35
C PRO A 91 15.46 3.70 0.57
N GLU A 92 16.26 4.76 0.43
CA GLU A 92 15.84 6.02 -0.22
C GLU A 92 15.28 5.79 -1.64
N HIS A 93 15.84 4.84 -2.39
CA HIS A 93 15.36 4.53 -3.73
C HIS A 93 13.90 4.03 -3.75
N VAL A 94 13.44 3.32 -2.71
CA VAL A 94 12.06 2.83 -2.59
C VAL A 94 11.12 4.02 -2.46
N LEU A 95 11.48 4.98 -1.61
CA LEU A 95 10.71 6.21 -1.44
C LEU A 95 10.70 7.03 -2.74
N GLN A 96 11.85 7.17 -3.41
CA GLN A 96 11.91 7.90 -4.68
C GLN A 96 11.05 7.27 -5.78
N GLN A 97 11.03 5.94 -5.89
CA GLN A 97 10.17 5.24 -6.84
C GLN A 97 8.68 5.49 -6.53
N LEU A 98 8.30 5.42 -5.25
CA LEU A 98 6.93 5.65 -4.82
C LEU A 98 6.48 7.11 -5.07
N LEU A 99 7.36 8.09 -4.86
CA LEU A 99 7.06 9.51 -5.10
C LEU A 99 6.88 9.86 -6.59
N GLN A 100 7.33 9.02 -7.54
CA GLN A 100 7.04 9.25 -8.97
C GLN A 100 5.54 9.21 -9.27
N PHE A 101 4.78 8.46 -8.46
CA PHE A 101 3.34 8.33 -8.59
C PHE A 101 2.57 9.52 -7.99
N LYS A 102 3.23 10.46 -7.30
CA LYS A 102 2.59 11.68 -6.77
C LYS A 102 1.88 12.50 -7.84
N SER A 103 2.39 12.48 -9.07
CA SER A 103 1.77 13.16 -10.21
C SER A 103 0.57 12.44 -10.81
N LEU A 104 0.40 11.13 -10.52
CA LEU A 104 -0.65 10.28 -11.08
C LEU A 104 -1.80 10.05 -10.09
N TYR A 105 -1.53 10.13 -8.80
CA TYR A 105 -2.50 9.88 -7.73
C TYR A 105 -2.60 11.09 -6.82
N GLU A 106 -3.69 11.84 -7.00
CA GLU A 106 -4.02 12.99 -6.18
C GLU A 106 -4.46 12.50 -4.80
N LEU A 107 -3.66 12.85 -3.78
CA LEU A 107 -4.00 12.72 -2.36
C LEU A 107 -4.20 14.12 -1.80
N GLN A 108 -4.83 14.24 -0.64
CA GLN A 108 -4.88 15.54 0.02
C GLN A 108 -3.46 16.00 0.32
N GLU A 109 -3.08 17.16 -0.22
CA GLU A 109 -1.94 17.90 0.31
C GLU A 109 -2.44 18.53 1.61
N GLU A 110 -1.81 18.21 2.74
CA GLU A 110 -2.01 19.00 3.95
C GLU A 110 -1.65 20.44 3.59
N MET A 111 -2.67 21.28 3.38
CA MET A 111 -2.49 22.72 3.41
C MET A 111 -2.14 23.05 4.86
N ALA A 112 -0.84 23.07 5.15
CA ALA A 112 -0.35 23.76 6.33
C ALA A 112 -0.86 25.22 6.23
N ALA A 113 -1.81 25.56 7.10
CA ALA A 113 -2.42 26.87 7.23
C ALA A 113 -1.47 27.87 7.89
#